data_AF-A0A4Q4D2T6-F1
#
_entry.id   AF-A0A4Q4D2T6-F1
#
_cell.length_a   1.000
_cell.length_b   1.000
_cell.length_c   1.000
_cell.angle_alpha   90.00
_cell.angle_beta   90.00
_cell.angle_gamma   90.00
#
_symmetry.space_group_name_H-M   'P 1'
#
loop_
_entity.id
_entity.type
_entity.pdbx_description
1 polymer ?
#
loop_
_entity_poly.entity_id
_entity_poly.type
_entity_poly.pdbx_seq_one_letter_code
_entity_poly.pdbx_strand_id
1 'polypeptide(L)' 'EERFVVTHDAVTDAVRIEVTAFSAPGTWVTRAIGPVGRVIQRHATRRYVDAVRSAASDER' A
#
# COMPACT_ATOMS: atom_id res chain seq x y z
N GLU A 1 -5.23 7.31 -9.00
CA GLU A 1 -5.69 7.88 -7.72
C GLU A 1 -5.46 6.86 -6.62
N GLU A 2 -5.14 7.29 -5.41
CA GLU A 2 -4.85 6.38 -4.29
C GLU A 2 -5.66 6.79 -3.07
N ARG A 3 -6.19 5.80 -2.33
CA ARG A 3 -6.89 5.99 -1.06
C ARG A 3 -6.10 5.36 0.07
N PHE A 4 -5.96 6.13 1.14
CA PHE A 4 -5.30 5.73 2.37
C PHE A 4 -6.32 5.78 3.51
N VAL A 5 -6.49 4.68 4.23
CA VAL A 5 -7.36 4.60 5.42
C VAL A 5 -6.53 4.05 6.55
N VAL A 6 -6.60 4.72 7.70
CA VAL A 6 -6.00 4.25 8.95
C VAL A 6 -7.13 4.00 9.94
N THR A 7 -7.13 2.82 10.54
CA THR A 7 -8.04 2.48 11.63
C THR A 7 -7.25 2.04 12.86
N HIS A 8 -7.72 2.45 14.03
CA HIS A 8 -7.18 2.03 15.32
C HIS A 8 -8.27 1.24 16.06
N ASP A 9 -7.92 0.05 16.52
CA ASP A 9 -8.75 -0.77 17.38
C ASP A 9 -8.37 -0.48 18.84
N ALA A 10 -9.27 0.19 19.56
CA ALA A 10 -9.03 0.58 20.95
C ALA A 10 -9.02 -0.61 21.95
N VAL A 11 -9.54 -1.78 21.56
CA VAL A 11 -9.59 -2.97 22.42
C VAL A 11 -8.30 -3.78 22.30
N THR A 12 -7.77 -3.90 21.09
CA THR A 12 -6.54 -4.67 20.81
C THR A 12 -5.30 -3.79 20.65
N ASP A 13 -5.47 -2.47 20.69
CA ASP A 13 -4.48 -1.45 20.38
C ASP A 13 -3.83 -1.61 18.98
N ALA A 14 -4.52 -2.32 18.09
CA ALA A 14 -4.00 -2.59 16.76
C ALA A 14 -4.26 -1.41 15.82
N VAL A 15 -3.22 -0.95 15.14
CA VAL A 15 -3.34 0.00 14.02
C VAL A 15 -3.33 -0.78 12.70
N ARG A 16 -4.37 -0.58 11.89
CA ARG A 16 -4.48 -1.13 10.54
C ARG A 16 -4.42 -0.01 9.51
N ILE A 17 -3.59 -0.20 8.50
CA ILE A 17 -3.46 0.72 7.37
C ILE A 17 -3.90 0.00 6.12
N GLU A 18 -4.88 0.57 5.43
CA GLU A 18 -5.38 0.10 4.15
C GLU A 18 -4.99 1.08 3.05
N VAL A 19 -4.28 0.58 2.05
CA VAL A 19 -3.84 1.34 0.88
C VAL A 19 -4.51 0.73 -0.35
N THR A 20 -5.40 1.50 -0.98
CA THR A 20 -6.09 1.08 -2.19
C THR A 20 -5.66 1.98 -3.35
N ALA A 21 -4.96 1.40 -4.32
CA ALA A 21 -4.59 2.09 -5.55
C ALA A 21 -5.69 1.91 -6.61
N PHE A 22 -6.28 3.01 -7.05
CA PHE A 22 -7.22 3.07 -8.16
C PHE A 22 -6.51 3.57 -9.41
N SER A 23 -6.33 2.69 -10.39
CA SER A 23 -5.94 3.10 -11.73
C SER A 23 -7.08 2.76 -12.69
N ALA A 24 -7.63 3.77 -13.38
CA ALA A 24 -8.36 3.52 -14.62
C ALA A 24 -7.30 3.09 -15.66
N PRO A 25 -7.20 1.79 -16.04
CA PRO A 25 -6.14 1.34 -16.90
C PRO A 25 -6.50 1.74 -18.33
N GLY A 26 -6.13 2.96 -18.70
CA GLY A 26 -6.17 3.41 -20.08
C GLY A 26 -5.12 2.64 -20.89
N THR A 27 -5.62 1.79 -21.80
CA THR A 27 -5.04 1.54 -23.13
C THR A 27 -3.82 0.62 -23.19
N TRP A 28 -4.04 -0.68 -23.46
CA TRP A 28 -3.13 -1.68 -24.08
C TRP A 28 -1.76 -1.98 -23.41
N VAL A 29 -1.02 -0.98 -22.95
CA VAL A 29 0.29 -1.06 -22.31
C VAL A 29 0.26 -1.90 -21.04
N THR A 30 -0.75 -1.74 -20.17
CA THR A 30 -0.94 -2.56 -18.94
C THR A 30 -1.13 -4.05 -19.22
N ARG A 31 -1.67 -4.42 -20.38
CA ARG A 31 -1.87 -5.83 -20.77
C ARG A 31 -0.57 -6.50 -21.20
N ALA A 32 0.40 -5.73 -21.70
CA ALA A 32 1.73 -6.22 -22.08
C ALA A 32 2.67 -6.39 -20.87
N ILE A 33 2.43 -5.70 -19.76
CA ILE A 33 3.28 -5.74 -18.54
C ILE A 33 2.69 -6.56 -17.38
N GLY A 34 1.73 -7.46 -17.65
CA GLY A 34 1.04 -8.28 -16.63
C GLY A 34 1.94 -8.93 -15.55
N PRO A 35 3.14 -9.46 -15.87
CA PRO A 35 4.09 -9.95 -14.87
C PRO A 35 4.79 -8.83 -14.08
N VAL A 36 5.13 -7.73 -14.74
CA VAL A 36 5.80 -6.56 -14.16
C VAL A 36 4.86 -5.80 -13.22
N GLY A 37 3.56 -5.82 -13.49
CA GLY A 37 2.55 -5.26 -12.59
C GLY A 37 2.62 -5.82 -11.17
N ARG A 38 2.88 -7.13 -11.01
CA ARG A 38 3.08 -7.74 -9.68
C ARG A 38 4.36 -7.26 -9.00
N VAL A 39 5.43 -7.04 -9.77
CA VAL A 39 6.70 -6.52 -9.22
C VAL A 39 6.54 -5.09 -8.75
N ILE A 40 5.87 -4.25 -9.54
CA ILE A 40 5.57 -2.87 -9.19
C ILE A 40 4.67 -2.82 -7.96
N GLN A 41 3.59 -3.61 -7.91
CA GLN A 41 2.74 -3.72 -6.73
C GLN A 41 3.54 -4.13 -5.50
N ARG A 42 4.37 -5.18 -5.59
CA ARG A 42 5.18 -5.64 -4.47
C ARG A 42 6.17 -4.59 -3.98
N HIS A 43 6.78 -3.83 -4.89
CA HIS A 43 7.69 -2.75 -4.54
C HIS A 43 6.97 -1.59 -3.85
N ALA A 44 5.80 -1.19 -4.36
CA ALA A 44 4.96 -0.17 -3.75
C ALA A 44 4.47 -0.60 -2.35
N THR A 45 3.96 -1.84 -2.21
CA THR A 45 3.54 -2.39 -0.91
C THR A 45 4.69 -2.40 0.09
N ARG A 46 5.91 -2.79 -0.31
CA ARG A 46 7.08 -2.75 0.58
C ARG A 46 7.36 -1.35 1.10
N ARG A 47 7.34 -0.34 0.23
CA ARG A 47 7.57 1.06 0.63
C ARG A 47 6.59 1.52 1.70
N TYR A 48 5.31 1.14 1.57
CA TYR A 48 4.30 1.47 2.57
C TYR A 48 4.52 0.73 3.89
N VAL A 49 4.82 -0.57 3.86
CA VAL A 49 5.12 -1.35 5.08
C VAL A 49 6.35 -0.81 5.81
N ASP A 50 7.40 -0.47 5.07
CA ASP A 50 8.63 0.08 5.66
C ASP A 50 8.39 1.46 6.31
N ALA A 51 7.58 2.31 5.68
CA ALA A 51 7.20 3.61 6.25
C ALA A 51 6.42 3.46 7.57
N VAL A 52 5.46 2.54 7.62
CA VAL A 52 4.68 2.25 8.84
C VAL A 52 5.57 1.72 9.95
N ARG A 53 6.49 0.81 9.61
CA ARG A 53 7.44 0.25 10.57
C ARG A 53 8.37 1.32 11.13
N SER A 54 8.83 2.24 10.28
CA SER A 54 9.66 3.38 10.69
C SER A 54 8.90 4.28 11.65
N ALA A 55 7.68 4.69 11.31
CA ALA A 55 6.86 5.57 12.16
C ALA A 55 6.57 4.93 13.53
N ALA A 56 6.22 3.64 13.56
CA ALA A 56 5.99 2.91 14.80
C ALA A 56 7.27 2.70 15.65
N SER A 57 8.46 2.84 15.05
CA SER A 57 9.74 2.75 15.76
C SER A 57 10.22 4.10 16.28
N ASP A 58 9.78 5.19 15.66
CA ASP A 58 10.09 6.58 16.04
C ASP A 58 9.27 7.05 17.25
N GLU A 59 8.18 6.35 17.57
CA GLU A 59 7.32 6.62 18.73
C GLU A 59 7.82 5.97 20.03
N ARG A 60 9.03 5.38 20.02
CA ARG A 60 9.74 4.90 21.23
C ARG A 60 10.80 5.89 21.70
#